data_AF-A0A8I0L7C7-F1
#
_entry.id   AF-A0A8I0L7C7-F1
#
_cell.length_a   1.000
_cell.length_b   1.000
_cell.length_c   1.000
_cell.angle_alpha   90.00
_cell.angle_beta   90.00
_cell.angle_gamma   90.00
#
_symmetry.space_group_name_H-M   'P 1'
#
loop_
_entity.id
_entity.type
_entity.pdbx_description
1 polymer ?
#
loop_
_entity_poly.entity_id
_entity_poly.type
_entity_poly.pdbx_seq_one_letter_code
_entity_poly.pdbx_strand_id
1 'polypeptide(L)'
;LTILDRNPYQLIYDIKGIGFNKADQLARNIGIAYNDNERLKAALLYTLEEECIKQGHTYLPINVVIDLTVDVLNYQDEEVIE
;
A
#
# COMPACT_ATOMS: atom_id res chain seq x y z
N LEU A 1 8.64 18.42 10.47
CA LEU A 1 8.12 17.53 9.41
C LEU A 1 9.09 16.36 9.11
N THR A 2 9.82 15.85 10.11
CA THR A 2 10.95 14.90 9.93
C THR A 2 10.54 13.43 9.83
N ILE A 3 9.26 13.11 10.06
CA ILE A 3 8.74 11.73 10.08
C ILE A 3 8.40 11.26 8.65
N LEU A 4 7.88 12.16 7.80
CA LEU A 4 7.55 11.87 6.41
C LEU A 4 8.78 11.60 5.54
N ASP A 5 9.94 12.18 5.90
CA ASP A 5 11.22 11.95 5.21
C ASP A 5 11.79 10.54 5.44
N ARG A 6 11.30 9.79 6.45
CA ARG A 6 11.84 8.47 6.80
C ARG A 6 10.98 7.30 6.37
N ASN A 7 9.66 7.45 6.36
CA ASN A 7 8.74 6.44 5.84
C ASN A 7 7.45 7.08 5.29
N PRO A 8 7.33 7.28 3.97
CA PRO A 8 6.15 7.90 3.37
C PRO A 8 4.88 7.05 3.53
N TYR A 9 5.02 5.74 3.72
CA TYR A 9 3.89 4.84 3.99
C TYR A 9 3.31 5.01 5.39
N GLN A 10 4.00 5.73 6.29
CA GLN A 10 3.45 6.08 7.60
C GLN A 10 2.10 6.81 7.49
N LEU A 11 1.88 7.55 6.40
CA LEU A 11 0.63 8.22 6.09
C LEU A 11 -0.58 7.26 6.01
N ILE A 12 -0.37 6.02 5.59
CA ILE A 12 -1.44 5.01 5.46
C ILE A 12 -1.89 4.56 6.85
N TYR A 13 -0.95 4.40 7.79
CA TYR A 13 -1.25 4.01 9.16
C TYR A 13 -1.86 5.16 9.97
N ASP A 14 -1.34 6.38 9.78
CA ASP A 14 -1.68 7.53 10.62
C ASP A 14 -2.95 8.29 10.15
N ILE A 15 -3.31 8.18 8.86
CA ILE A 15 -4.40 8.99 8.28
C ILE A 15 -5.35 8.10 7.47
N LYS A 16 -6.53 7.86 8.04
CA LYS A 16 -7.63 7.17 7.35
C LYS A 16 -8.02 7.89 6.07
N GLY A 17 -8.04 7.16 4.95
CA GLY A 17 -8.44 7.68 3.64
C GLY A 17 -7.31 8.31 2.82
N ILE A 18 -6.06 8.29 3.28
CA ILE A 18 -4.92 8.51 2.38
C ILE A 18 -4.71 7.24 1.55
N GLY A 19 -4.75 7.42 0.22
CA GLY A 19 -4.55 6.31 -0.72
C GLY A 19 -3.09 5.89 -0.84
N PHE A 20 -2.85 4.58 -0.89
CA PHE A 20 -1.54 3.97 -1.13
C PHE A 20 -0.79 4.64 -2.29
N ASN A 21 -1.47 4.87 -3.41
CA ASN A 21 -0.89 5.48 -4.62
C ASN A 21 -0.17 6.82 -4.34
N LYS A 22 -0.68 7.66 -3.44
CA LYS A 22 -0.04 8.94 -3.11
C LYS A 22 1.21 8.74 -2.25
N ALA A 23 1.16 7.82 -1.29
CA ALA A 23 2.32 7.46 -0.47
C ALA A 23 3.40 6.79 -1.33
N ASP A 24 3.00 5.94 -2.27
CA ASP A 24 3.90 5.23 -3.18
C ASP A 24 4.59 6.17 -4.17
N GLN A 25 3.87 7.17 -4.70
CA GLN A 25 4.48 8.24 -5.50
C GLN A 25 5.55 9.02 -4.73
N LEU A 26 5.29 9.33 -3.45
CA LEU A 26 6.28 10.00 -2.61
C LEU A 26 7.48 9.08 -2.33
N ALA A 27 7.24 7.78 -2.08
CA ALA A 27 8.26 6.77 -1.87
C ALA A 27 9.23 6.62 -3.05
N ARG A 28 8.71 6.61 -4.28
CA ARG A 28 9.53 6.59 -5.50
C ARG A 28 10.40 7.83 -5.62
N ASN A 29 9.85 9.01 -5.30
CA ASN A 29 10.60 10.27 -5.38
C ASN A 29 11.80 10.32 -4.41
N ILE A 30 11.75 9.56 -3.30
CA ILE A 30 12.84 9.45 -2.33
C ILE A 30 13.69 8.18 -2.52
N GLY A 31 13.44 7.39 -3.58
CA GLY A 31 14.26 6.24 -3.97
C GLY A 31 13.99 4.94 -3.21
N ILE A 32 12.79 4.75 -2.65
CA ILE A 32 12.40 3.45 -2.07
C ILE A 32 12.24 2.41 -3.20
N ALA A 33 12.76 1.20 -2.97
CA ALA A 33 12.72 0.11 -3.93
C ALA A 33 11.30 -0.47 -4.10
N TYR A 34 11.00 -1.02 -5.29
CA TYR A 34 9.70 -1.63 -5.58
C TYR A 34 9.35 -2.82 -4.68
N ASN A 35 10.34 -3.60 -4.27
CA ASN A 35 10.18 -4.75 -3.38
C ASN A 35 10.48 -4.41 -1.90
N ASP A 36 10.49 -3.13 -1.54
CA ASP A 36 10.73 -2.71 -0.17
C ASP A 36 9.66 -3.28 0.79
N ASN A 37 10.11 -3.79 1.94
CA ASN A 37 9.21 -4.43 2.90
C ASN A 37 8.15 -3.48 3.45
N GLU A 38 8.44 -2.19 3.60
CA GLU A 38 7.46 -1.22 4.10
C GLU A 38 6.41 -0.90 3.04
N ARG A 39 6.80 -0.87 1.76
CA ARG A 39 5.85 -0.76 0.65
C ARG A 39 4.87 -1.93 0.64
N LEU A 40 5.37 -3.15 0.73
CA LEU A 40 4.54 -4.38 0.70
C LEU A 40 3.54 -4.41 1.87
N LYS A 41 4.00 -4.11 3.09
CA LYS A 41 3.12 -4.07 4.27
C LYS A 41 2.04 -3.00 4.14
N ALA A 42 2.42 -1.83 3.65
CA ALA A 42 1.53 -0.71 3.48
C ALA A 42 0.46 -0.98 2.42
N ALA A 43 0.85 -1.59 1.30
CA ALA A 43 -0.09 -2.04 0.26
C ALA A 43 -1.08 -3.08 0.80
N LEU A 44 -0.58 -4.06 1.57
CA LEU A 44 -1.43 -5.11 2.15
C LEU A 44 -2.45 -4.53 3.14
N LEU A 45 -2.02 -3.65 4.05
CA LEU A 45 -2.91 -3.01 5.00
C LEU A 45 -3.94 -2.15 4.29
N TYR A 46 -3.48 -1.30 3.36
CA TYR A 46 -4.36 -0.47 2.55
C TYR A 46 -5.43 -1.32 1.86
N THR A 47 -5.03 -2.36 1.12
CA THR A 47 -5.95 -3.23 0.38
C THR A 47 -6.99 -3.87 1.29
N LEU A 48 -6.57 -4.39 2.45
CA LEU A 48 -7.47 -5.00 3.42
C LEU A 48 -8.51 -3.99 3.93
N GLU A 49 -8.07 -2.81 4.36
CA GLU A 49 -8.96 -1.77 4.89
C GLU A 49 -9.92 -1.24 3.82
N GLU A 50 -9.39 -1.00 2.62
CA GLU A 50 -10.10 -0.44 1.48
C GLU A 50 -11.24 -1.36 1.03
N GLU A 51 -10.95 -2.65 0.82
CA GLU A 51 -11.95 -3.63 0.40
C GLU A 51 -12.98 -3.91 1.50
N CYS A 52 -12.55 -3.96 2.77
CA CYS A 52 -13.47 -4.11 3.90
C CYS A 52 -14.43 -2.92 4.02
N ILE A 53 -13.94 -1.70 3.83
CA ILE A 53 -14.77 -0.49 3.87
C ILE A 53 -15.73 -0.45 2.68
N LYS A 54 -15.26 -0.75 1.46
CA LYS A 54 -16.09 -0.72 0.24
C LYS A 54 -17.21 -1.76 0.26
N GLN A 55 -16.90 -2.99 0.62
CA GLN A 55 -17.86 -4.10 0.56
C GLN A 55 -18.59 -4.37 1.88
N GLY A 56 -18.15 -3.75 2.97
CA GLY A 56 -18.67 -4.03 4.32
C GLY A 56 -18.16 -5.35 4.91
N HIS A 57 -16.98 -5.82 4.48
CA HIS A 57 -16.34 -6.99 5.08
C HIS A 57 -15.73 -6.66 6.44
N THR A 58 -15.64 -7.66 7.31
CA THR A 58 -14.90 -7.58 8.58
C THR A 58 -13.54 -8.26 8.51
N TYR A 59 -13.31 -9.07 7.47
CA TYR A 59 -12.07 -9.75 7.16
C TYR A 59 -12.06 -10.16 5.69
N LEU A 60 -10.89 -10.55 5.18
CA LEU A 60 -10.73 -11.16 3.86
C LEU A 60 -10.01 -12.51 3.98
N PRO A 61 -10.33 -13.50 3.13
CA PRO A 61 -9.48 -14.67 2.94
C PRO A 61 -8.07 -14.28 2.47
N ILE A 62 -7.06 -15.02 2.91
CA ILE A 62 -5.65 -14.69 2.65
C ILE A 62 -5.31 -14.63 1.17
N ASN A 63 -5.85 -15.55 0.36
CA ASN A 63 -5.62 -15.54 -1.08
C ASN A 63 -6.23 -14.30 -1.74
N VAL A 64 -7.45 -13.92 -1.34
CA VAL A 64 -8.15 -12.75 -1.89
C VAL A 64 -7.38 -11.47 -1.60
N VAL A 65 -6.93 -11.27 -0.34
CA VAL A 65 -6.19 -10.05 0.00
C VAL A 65 -4.83 -10.00 -0.67
N ILE A 66 -4.15 -11.14 -0.87
CA ILE A 66 -2.88 -11.20 -1.59
C ILE A 66 -3.08 -10.81 -3.06
N ASP A 67 -4.03 -11.44 -3.75
CA ASP A 67 -4.30 -11.17 -5.17
C ASP A 67 -4.60 -9.69 -5.42
N LEU A 68 -5.49 -9.11 -4.60
CA LEU A 68 -5.82 -7.68 -4.66
C LEU A 68 -4.62 -6.79 -4.34
N THR A 69 -3.76 -7.20 -3.39
CA THR A 69 -2.57 -6.42 -3.03
C THR A 69 -1.56 -6.42 -4.17
N VAL A 70 -1.39 -7.55 -4.86
CA VAL A 70 -0.54 -7.66 -6.05
C VAL A 70 -1.05 -6.73 -7.16
N ASP A 71 -2.37 -6.68 -7.39
CA ASP A 71 -2.97 -5.75 -8.34
C ASP A 71 -2.69 -4.28 -7.98
N VAL A 72 -2.78 -3.92 -6.69
CA VAL A 72 -2.45 -2.58 -6.19
C VAL A 72 -0.96 -2.26 -6.35
N LEU A 73 -0.09 -3.21 -6.03
CA LEU A 73 1.37 -3.05 -6.13
C LEU A 73 1.83 -2.89 -7.57
N ASN A 74 1.21 -3.59 -8.52
CA ASN A 74 1.59 -3.57 -9.94
C ASN A 74 0.88 -2.45 -10.73
N TYR A 75 0.03 -1.66 -10.07
CA TYR A 75 -0.71 -0.58 -10.73
C TYR A 75 0.26 0.51 -11.22
N GLN A 76 0.46 0.55 -12.55
CA GLN A 76 1.35 1.48 -13.26
C GLN A 76 2.86 1.21 -13.07
N ASP A 77 3.24 -0.01 -12.70
CA ASP A 77 4.64 -0.40 -12.51
C ASP A 77 5.23 -1.09 -13.72
N GLU A 78 6.50 -0.77 -14.02
CA GLU A 78 7.30 -1.45 -15.04
C GLU A 78 7.86 -2.79 -14.52
N GLU A 79 8.04 -2.91 -13.19
CA GLU A 79 8.59 -4.09 -12.52
C GLU A 79 7.46 -4.78 -11.73
N VAL A 80 7.17 -6.04 -12.11
CA VAL A 80 6.02 -6.80 -11.60
C VAL A 80 6.42 -7.60 -10.36
N ILE A 81 5.60 -7.53 -9.32
CA ILE A 81 5.70 -8.35 -8.12
C ILE A 81 4.75 -9.55 -8.28
N GLU A 82 5.27 -10.75 -8.04
CA GLU A 82 4.55 -12.04 -8.06
C GLU A 82 4.17 -12.50 -6.65
#